data_AF-A0A3C0DL57-F1
#
_entry.id   AF-A0A3C0DL57-F1
#
_cell.length_a   1.000
_cell.length_b   1.000
_cell.length_c   1.000
_cell.angle_alpha   90.00
_cell.angle_beta   90.00
_cell.angle_gamma   90.00
#
_symmetry.space_group_name_H-M   'P 1'
#
loop_
_entity.id
_entity.type
_entity.pdbx_description
1 polymer ?
#
loop_
_entity_poly.entity_id
_entity_poly.type
_entity_poly.pdbx_seq_one_letter_code
_entity_poly.pdbx_strand_id
1 'polypeptide(L)'
;GASAAQGEELLQTVLDTDAGARFVGEIAVGTNYGIQRFTRNMLFDEKIGGTVHLAVGNCYPETGGQNFSAIHWDMLCDMRGGGE
;
A
#
# COMPACT_ATOMS: atom_id res chain seq x y z
N GLY A 1 -0.22 15.70 7.28
CA GLY A 1 -0.77 14.44 7.78
C GLY A 1 -1.40 13.71 6.61
N ALA A 2 -1.61 12.40 6.71
CA ALA A 2 -2.38 11.65 5.71
C ALA A 2 -3.85 12.08 5.75
N SER A 3 -4.55 11.98 4.62
CA SER A 3 -5.98 12.30 4.47
C SER A 3 -6.62 11.43 3.40
N ALA A 4 -7.92 11.19 3.50
CA ALA A 4 -8.73 10.44 2.54
C ALA A 4 -10.05 11.13 2.22
N ALA A 5 -10.43 11.15 0.94
CA ALA A 5 -11.73 11.67 0.50
C ALA A 5 -12.92 10.82 1.02
N GLN A 6 -12.68 9.54 1.33
CA GLN A 6 -13.63 8.62 1.92
C GLN A 6 -12.94 7.78 3.00
N GLY A 7 -13.62 7.55 4.13
CA GLY A 7 -13.07 6.75 5.22
C GLY A 7 -11.96 7.44 6.02
N GLU A 8 -11.96 8.77 6.12
CA GLU A 8 -10.97 9.55 6.90
C GLU A 8 -10.78 9.03 8.33
N GLU A 9 -11.87 8.77 9.05
CA GLU A 9 -11.81 8.24 10.42
C GLU A 9 -11.14 6.87 10.49
N LEU A 10 -11.44 5.99 9.52
CA LEU A 10 -10.80 4.68 9.42
C LEU A 10 -9.30 4.83 9.13
N LEU A 11 -8.94 5.71 8.18
CA LEU A 11 -7.54 6.00 7.87
C LEU A 11 -6.78 6.44 9.13
N GLN A 12 -7.30 7.43 9.86
CA GLN A 12 -6.63 7.90 11.08
C GLN A 12 -6.57 6.80 12.14
N THR A 13 -7.66 6.05 12.35
CA THR A 13 -7.70 4.94 13.31
C THR A 13 -6.63 3.88 13.01
N VAL A 14 -6.46 3.49 11.74
CA VAL A 14 -5.43 2.53 11.33
C VAL A 14 -4.04 3.11 11.54
N LEU A 15 -3.81 4.37 11.15
CA LEU A 15 -2.52 5.04 11.32
C LEU A 15 -2.16 5.31 12.79
N ASP A 16 -3.13 5.33 13.70
CA ASP A 16 -2.92 5.47 15.14
C ASP A 16 -2.76 4.13 15.88
N THR A 17 -2.70 3.01 15.16
CA THR A 17 -2.57 1.67 15.77
C THR A 17 -1.33 1.55 16.67
N ASP A 18 -0.18 2.02 16.18
CA ASP A 18 1.08 2.04 16.93
C ASP A 18 2.09 3.01 16.29
N ALA A 19 3.28 3.11 16.88
CA ALA A 19 4.33 4.01 16.41
C ALA A 19 4.84 3.68 14.99
N GLY A 20 4.77 2.42 14.56
CA GLY A 20 5.23 1.98 13.24
C GLY A 20 4.19 2.16 12.14
N ALA A 21 2.90 2.27 12.49
CA ALA A 21 1.76 2.33 11.57
C ALA A 21 1.78 3.55 10.62
N ARG A 22 2.57 4.59 10.93
CA ARG A 22 2.72 5.80 10.11
C ARG A 22 3.96 5.80 9.23
N PHE A 23 4.74 4.72 9.23
CA PHE A 23 5.96 4.58 8.44
C PHE A 23 5.78 3.52 7.36
N VAL A 24 6.54 3.65 6.27
CA VAL A 24 6.48 2.72 5.13
C VAL A 24 7.10 1.39 5.50
N GLY A 25 6.36 0.31 5.24
CA GLY A 25 6.79 -1.08 5.40
C GLY A 25 7.23 -1.72 4.09
N GLU A 26 6.58 -1.36 2.98
CA GLU A 26 6.85 -1.87 1.64
C GLU A 26 6.58 -0.81 0.55
N ILE A 27 7.36 -0.87 -0.53
CA ILE A 27 7.04 -0.23 -1.81
C ILE A 27 7.28 -1.25 -2.92
N ALA A 28 6.30 -1.41 -3.81
CA ALA A 28 6.40 -2.31 -4.96
C ALA A 28 5.78 -1.69 -6.22
N VAL A 29 6.21 -2.17 -7.39
CA VAL A 29 5.68 -1.76 -8.69
C VAL A 29 5.09 -2.98 -9.38
N GLY A 30 3.84 -2.86 -9.82
CA GLY A 30 3.17 -3.89 -10.59
C GLY A 30 3.76 -3.99 -12.00
N THR A 31 4.17 -5.20 -12.39
CA THR A 31 4.87 -5.45 -13.65
C THR A 31 4.17 -6.49 -14.54
N ASN A 32 2.99 -6.97 -14.13
CA ASN A 32 2.21 -7.92 -14.91
C ASN A 32 1.26 -7.18 -15.88
N TYR A 33 1.76 -6.88 -17.08
CA TYR A 33 0.98 -6.28 -18.16
C TYR A 33 -0.01 -7.26 -18.82
N GLY A 34 -0.12 -8.51 -18.36
CA GLY A 34 -1.17 -9.43 -18.80
C GLY A 34 -2.52 -9.18 -18.11
N ILE A 35 -2.51 -8.58 -16.92
CA ILE A 35 -3.73 -8.24 -16.17
C ILE A 35 -4.14 -6.82 -16.53
N GLN A 36 -5.34 -6.67 -17.08
CA GLN A 36 -5.80 -5.40 -17.65
C GLN A 36 -6.97 -4.77 -16.88
N ARG A 37 -7.59 -5.53 -15.97
CA ARG A 37 -8.78 -5.13 -15.24
C ARG A 37 -8.57 -5.32 -13.75
N PHE A 38 -8.97 -4.31 -12.97
CA PHE A 38 -9.06 -4.43 -11.53
C PHE A 38 -10.07 -5.50 -11.15
N THR A 39 -9.66 -6.36 -10.24
CA THR A 39 -10.42 -7.50 -9.72
C THR A 39 -11.12 -7.16 -8.40
N ARG A 40 -10.75 -6.03 -7.77
CA ARG A 40 -11.14 -5.65 -6.39
C ARG A 40 -10.60 -6.63 -5.35
N ASN A 41 -9.46 -7.23 -5.65
CA ASN A 41 -8.71 -8.08 -4.74
C ASN A 41 -7.26 -7.59 -4.74
N MET A 42 -6.80 -7.12 -3.57
CA MET A 42 -5.49 -6.48 -3.43
C MET A 42 -4.35 -7.35 -3.99
N LEU A 43 -4.36 -8.65 -3.68
CA LEU A 43 -3.29 -9.59 -4.07
C LEU A 43 -3.11 -9.71 -5.59
N PHE A 44 -4.18 -9.54 -6.36
CA PHE A 44 -4.11 -9.56 -7.81
C PHE A 44 -3.86 -8.17 -8.39
N ASP A 45 -4.49 -7.15 -7.80
CA ASP A 45 -4.47 -5.80 -8.33
C ASP A 45 -3.09 -5.13 -8.14
N GLU A 46 -2.35 -5.45 -7.08
CA GLU A 46 -0.98 -4.98 -6.87
C GLU A 46 0.01 -5.44 -7.94
N LYS A 47 -0.30 -6.53 -8.65
CA LYS A 47 0.57 -7.09 -9.69
C LYS A 47 0.35 -6.42 -11.05
N ILE A 48 -0.75 -5.70 -11.25
CA ILE A 48 -1.13 -5.10 -12.54
C ILE A 48 -0.01 -4.19 -13.06
N GLY A 49 0.39 -4.41 -14.31
CA GLY A 49 1.44 -3.61 -14.94
C GLY A 49 1.13 -2.10 -14.90
N GLY A 50 2.01 -1.32 -14.29
CA GLY A 50 1.84 0.13 -14.16
C GLY A 50 1.08 0.58 -12.91
N THR A 51 0.86 -0.28 -11.93
CA THR A 51 0.45 0.14 -10.58
C THR A 51 1.66 0.34 -9.67
N VAL A 52 1.48 1.15 -8.63
CA VAL A 52 2.40 1.27 -7.49
C VAL A 52 1.66 0.82 -6.24
N HIS A 53 2.27 -0.09 -5.50
CA HIS A 53 1.83 -0.56 -4.19
C HIS A 53 2.71 0.08 -3.12
N LEU A 54 2.09 0.57 -2.05
CA LEU A 54 2.76 1.00 -0.83
C LEU A 54 2.03 0.43 0.38
N ALA A 55 2.76 -0.23 1.28
CA ALA A 55 2.23 -0.62 2.57
C ALA A 55 2.80 0.27 3.67
N VAL A 56 1.93 0.72 4.59
CA VAL A 56 2.36 1.31 5.86
C VAL A 56 2.37 0.26 6.95
N GLY A 57 3.23 0.46 7.96
CA GLY A 57 3.43 -0.48 9.05
C GLY A 57 4.58 -1.45 8.78
N ASN A 58 4.39 -2.70 9.20
CA ASN A 58 5.46 -3.67 9.39
C ASN A 58 6.20 -3.99 8.10
N CYS A 59 7.53 -4.02 8.16
CA CYS A 59 8.34 -4.57 7.08
C CYS A 59 8.36 -6.10 7.13
N TYR A 60 8.56 -6.72 5.97
CA TYR A 60 8.95 -8.13 5.88
C TYR A 60 10.39 -8.30 6.37
N PRO A 61 10.66 -9.09 7.43
CA PRO A 61 12.00 -9.24 8.02
C PRO A 61 13.08 -9.64 7.00
N GLU A 62 12.71 -10.44 6.00
CA GLU A 62 13.57 -10.91 4.91
C GLU A 62 14.07 -9.80 3.98
N THR A 63 13.42 -8.63 3.98
CA THR A 63 13.81 -7.46 3.17
C THR A 63 14.84 -6.56 3.86
N GLY A 64 15.18 -6.85 5.12
CA GLY A 64 16.07 -6.02 5.94
C GLY A 64 15.44 -4.71 6.43
N GLY A 65 14.12 -4.55 6.25
CA GLY A 65 13.37 -3.40 6.77
C GLY A 65 13.39 -3.36 8.30
N GLN A 66 13.41 -2.15 8.85
CA GLN A 66 13.51 -1.90 10.30
C GLN A 66 12.19 -1.42 10.92
N ASN A 67 11.17 -1.14 10.11
CA ASN A 67 9.89 -0.70 10.64
C ASN A 67 9.14 -1.90 11.23
N PHE A 68 8.74 -1.78 12.48
CA PHE A 68 7.96 -2.78 13.20
C PHE A 68 6.60 -2.18 13.57
N SER A 69 5.52 -2.89 13.24
CA SER A 69 4.15 -2.47 13.53
C SER A 69 3.25 -3.70 13.65
N ALA A 70 2.09 -3.55 14.28
CA ALA A 70 1.04 -4.57 14.33
C ALA A 70 0.25 -4.68 13.02
N ILE A 71 0.35 -3.68 12.13
CA ILE A 71 -0.32 -3.67 10.83
C ILE A 71 0.68 -3.77 9.69
N HIS A 72 0.23 -4.32 8.57
CA HIS A 72 0.82 -4.13 7.24
C HIS A 72 -0.37 -3.82 6.34
N TRP A 73 -0.50 -2.56 5.92
CA TRP A 73 -1.72 -2.11 5.26
C TRP A 73 -1.43 -1.55 3.87
N ASP A 74 -1.87 -2.31 2.87
CA ASP A 74 -1.61 -2.08 1.46
C ASP A 74 -2.47 -0.96 0.88
N MET A 75 -1.84 -0.06 0.14
CA MET A 75 -2.47 0.98 -0.66
C MET A 75 -2.00 0.85 -2.10
N LEU A 76 -2.94 0.98 -3.04
CA LEU A 76 -2.68 0.77 -4.46
C LEU A 76 -2.98 2.03 -5.26
N CYS A 77 -2.06 2.41 -6.13
CA CYS A 77 -2.19 3.54 -7.04
C CYS A 77 -2.06 3.07 -8.50
N ASP A 78 -3.01 3.46 -9.36
CA ASP A 78 -2.95 3.22 -10.80
C ASP A 78 -2.17 4.34 -11.49
N MET A 79 -0.96 4.04 -11.98
CA MET A 79 -0.08 5.02 -12.61
C MET A 79 -0.13 4.99 -14.14
N ARG A 80 -1.01 4.17 -14.75
CA ARG A 80 -1.08 3.99 -16.20
C ARG A 80 -1.48 5.26 -16.96
N GLY A 81 -2.14 6.20 -16.29
CA GLY A 81 -2.51 7.51 -16.83
C GLY A 81 -1.41 8.57 -16.79
N GLY A 82 -0.22 8.24 -16.27
CA GLY A 82 0.78 9.22 -15.86
C GLY A 82 0.37 9.78 -14.50
N GLY A 83 1.05 9.34 -13.43
CA GLY A 83 0.73 9.76 -12.06
C GLY A 83 0.65 11.27 -11.89
N GLU A 84 -0.02 11.70 -10.83
CA GLU A 84 -0.25 13.12 -10.51
C GLU A 84 1.01 13.82 -9.98
#